data_AF-A0AAJ1UD43-F1
#
_entry.id   AF-A0AAJ1UD43-F1
#
_cell.length_a   1.000
_cell.length_b   1.000
_cell.length_c   1.000
_cell.angle_alpha   90.00
_cell.angle_beta   90.00
_cell.angle_gamma   90.00
#
_symmetry.space_group_name_H-M   'P 1'
#
loop_
_entity.id
_entity.type
_entity.pdbx_description
1 polymer ?
#
loop_
_entity_poly.entity_id
_entity_poly.type
_entity_poly.pdbx_seq_one_letter_code
_entity_poly.pdbx_strand_id
1 'polypeptide(L)' 'MDPKIDPSTGDYSGERVTTLANAIYLRLVTPLGGWWGDPTLGSRLHELERERDVSRVRILARQYAEQALATLLPERAR' A
#
# COMPACT_ATOMS: atom_id res chain seq x y z
N MET A 1 -16.88 9.48 5.50
CA MET A 1 -15.56 10.06 5.81
C MET A 1 -14.97 9.19 6.91
N ASP A 2 -13.68 8.88 6.85
CA ASP A 2 -13.05 7.90 7.76
C ASP A 2 -11.97 8.59 8.61
N PRO A 3 -11.61 8.04 9.78
CA PRO A 3 -10.50 8.56 10.57
C PRO A 3 -9.20 8.44 9.77
N LYS A 4 -8.44 9.52 9.66
CA LYS A 4 -7.20 9.54 8.87
C LYS A 4 -6.10 8.78 9.61
N ILE A 5 -5.47 7.84 8.93
CA ILE A 5 -4.31 7.11 9.46
C ILE A 5 -3.06 7.99 9.28
N ASP A 6 -2.23 8.06 10.32
CA ASP A 6 -0.87 8.57 10.22
C ASP A 6 0.04 7.45 9.67
N PRO A 7 0.61 7.61 8.47
CA PRO A 7 1.41 6.56 7.85
C PRO A 7 2.76 6.31 8.54
N SER A 8 3.20 7.22 9.42
CA SER A 8 4.47 7.06 10.15
C SER A 8 4.33 6.21 11.41
N THR A 9 3.14 6.19 12.02
CA THR A 9 2.87 5.44 13.26
C THR A 9 1.92 4.26 13.06
N GLY A 10 1.05 4.33 12.04
CA GLY A 10 -0.04 3.38 11.80
C GLY A 10 -1.29 3.62 12.65
N ASP A 11 -1.27 4.63 13.53
CA ASP A 11 -2.40 5.02 14.37
C ASP A 11 -3.27 6.09 13.68
N TYR A 12 -4.38 6.45 14.33
CA TYR A 12 -5.21 7.56 13.86
C TYR A 12 -4.59 8.91 14.24
N SER A 13 -4.52 9.80 13.26
CA SER A 13 -4.03 11.18 13.42
C SER A 13 -5.01 12.12 14.14
N GLY A 14 -6.23 11.67 14.45
CA GLY A 14 -7.32 12.50 14.97
C GLY A 14 -8.04 13.34 13.92
N GLU A 15 -7.53 13.40 12.69
CA GLU A 15 -8.16 14.06 11.56
C GLU A 15 -9.10 13.13 10.78
N ARG A 16 -9.81 13.70 9.80
CA ARG A 16 -10.71 12.99 8.90
C ARG A 16 -10.18 13.03 7.48
N VAL A 17 -10.31 11.93 6.75
CA VAL A 17 -9.80 11.82 5.36
C VAL A 17 -10.94 11.83 4.34
N THR A 18 -10.78 12.63 3.28
CA THR A 18 -11.66 12.68 2.09
C THR A 18 -10.98 12.12 0.84
N THR A 19 -9.73 11.70 0.93
CA THR A 19 -8.91 11.21 -0.19
C THR A 19 -8.66 9.70 -0.06
N LEU A 20 -7.96 9.13 -1.04
CA LEU A 20 -7.53 7.73 -1.03
C LEU A 20 -6.37 7.43 -0.07
N ALA A 21 -5.92 8.39 0.75
CA ALA A 21 -4.70 8.22 1.56
C ALA A 21 -4.73 6.97 2.46
N ASN A 22 -5.84 6.71 3.16
CA ASN A 22 -5.99 5.48 3.95
C ASN A 22 -5.94 4.22 3.07
N ALA A 23 -6.61 4.25 1.91
CA ALA A 23 -6.67 3.12 1.00
C ALA A 23 -5.31 2.79 0.38
N ILE A 24 -4.49 3.82 0.10
CA ILE A 24 -3.10 3.71 -0.35
C ILE A 24 -2.25 3.11 0.77
N TYR A 25 -2.32 3.67 1.99
CA TYR A 25 -1.55 3.20 3.13
C TYR A 25 -1.75 1.70 3.39
N LEU A 26 -3.02 1.26 3.49
CA LEU A 26 -3.34 -0.14 3.74
C LEU A 26 -2.79 -1.07 2.66
N ARG A 27 -2.89 -0.68 1.37
CA ARG A 27 -2.37 -1.50 0.27
C ARG A 27 -0.86 -1.62 0.26
N LEU A 28 -0.13 -0.60 0.71
CA LEU A 28 1.33 -0.64 0.74
C LEU A 28 1.85 -1.42 1.96
N VAL A 29 1.24 -1.25 3.13
CA VAL A 29 1.75 -1.82 4.39
C VAL A 29 1.27 -3.24 4.65
N THR A 30 0.07 -3.63 4.19
CA THR A 30 -0.42 -5.00 4.36
C THR A 30 0.37 -5.97 3.47
N PRO A 31 0.93 -7.07 4.02
CA PRO A 31 1.54 -8.12 3.22
C PRO A 31 0.53 -8.75 2.25
N LEU A 32 0.91 -8.89 0.97
CA LEU A 32 0.07 -9.55 -0.02
C LEU A 32 -0.29 -10.98 0.41
N GLY A 33 -1.59 -11.32 0.38
CA GLY A 33 -2.10 -12.61 0.87
C GLY A 33 -2.26 -12.71 2.39
N GLY A 34 -1.88 -11.68 3.15
CA GLY A 34 -1.98 -11.66 4.61
C GLY A 34 -3.35 -11.27 5.16
N TRP A 35 -4.19 -10.61 4.35
CA TRP A 35 -5.55 -10.23 4.75
C TRP A 35 -6.57 -11.30 4.36
N TRP A 36 -7.27 -11.85 5.36
CA TRP A 36 -8.26 -12.91 5.17
C TRP A 36 -9.51 -12.47 4.39
N GLY A 37 -9.84 -11.17 4.39
CA GLY A 37 -11.02 -10.64 3.72
C GLY A 37 -10.87 -10.50 2.20
N ASP A 38 -9.63 -10.32 1.73
CA ASP A 38 -9.27 -10.27 0.31
C ASP A 38 -7.78 -10.61 0.18
N PRO A 39 -7.44 -11.85 -0.23
CA PRO A 39 -6.05 -12.27 -0.41
C PRO A 39 -5.29 -11.48 -1.49
N THR A 40 -6.00 -10.77 -2.37
CA THR A 40 -5.38 -9.98 -3.43
C THR A 40 -4.97 -8.58 -2.96
N LEU A 41 -5.41 -8.16 -1.77
CA LEU A 41 -5.02 -6.90 -1.17
C LEU A 41 -3.61 -6.97 -0.56
N GLY A 42 -2.87 -5.89 -0.73
CA GLY A 42 -1.57 -5.68 -0.10
C GLY A 42 -0.43 -5.59 -1.09
N SER A 43 0.79 -5.57 -0.57
CA SER A 43 2.01 -5.45 -1.36
C SER A 43 3.07 -6.47 -0.94
N ARG A 44 4.05 -6.63 -1.84
CA ARG A 44 5.27 -7.39 -1.60
C ARG A 44 6.40 -6.53 -1.02
N LEU A 45 6.12 -5.29 -0.59
CA LEU A 45 7.13 -4.39 -0.04
C LEU A 45 7.76 -4.94 1.25
N HIS A 46 7.01 -5.71 2.04
CA HIS A 46 7.51 -6.40 3.23
C HIS A 46 8.67 -7.37 2.91
N GLU A 47 8.75 -7.90 1.68
CA GLU A 47 9.85 -8.75 1.23
C GLU A 47 11.17 -7.98 1.08
N LEU A 48 11.10 -6.65 0.94
CA LEU A 48 12.27 -5.78 0.72
C LEU A 48 12.80 -5.14 2.01
N GLU A 49 12.12 -5.30 3.16
CA GLU A 49 12.48 -4.61 4.42
C GLU A 49 13.91 -4.88 4.90
N ARG A 50 14.45 -6.06 4.58
CA ARG A 50 15.82 -6.47 4.95
C ARG A 50 16.80 -6.45 3.78
N GLU A 51 16.35 -6.02 2.61
CA GLU A 51 17.21 -5.90 1.43
C GLU A 51 18.05 -4.62 1.50
N ARG A 52 19.24 -4.66 0.88
CA ARG A 52 20.09 -3.46 0.80
C ARG A 52 19.46 -2.44 -0.15
N ASP A 53 19.49 -1.16 0.22
CA ASP A 53 19.09 -0.06 -0.68
C ASP A 53 20.07 0.09 -1.85
N VAL A 54 19.79 -0.63 -2.93
CA VAL A 54 20.50 -0.57 -4.22
C VAL A 54 19.53 -0.31 -5.36
N SER A 55 20.03 0.13 -6.51
CA SER A 55 19.19 0.49 -7.66
C SER A 55 18.17 -0.58 -8.06
N ARG A 56 18.56 -1.86 -8.01
CA ARG A 56 17.64 -2.98 -8.30
C ARG A 56 16.47 -3.04 -7.32
N VAL A 57 16.73 -2.87 -6.03
CA VAL A 57 15.70 -2.94 -4.97
C VAL A 57 14.76 -1.75 -5.08
N ARG A 58 15.25 -0.56 -5.44
CA ARG A 58 14.40 0.61 -5.72
C ARG A 58 13.44 0.36 -6.89
N ILE A 59 13.90 -0.29 -7.95
CA ILE A 59 13.05 -0.68 -9.09
C ILE A 59 11.97 -1.67 -8.63
N LEU A 60 12.34 -2.69 -7.85
CA LEU A 60 11.38 -3.65 -7.30
C LEU A 60 10.34 -2.98 -6.38
N ALA A 61 10.78 -2.08 -5.50
CA ALA A 61 9.89 -1.34 -4.60
C ALA A 61 8.84 -0.55 -5.39
N ARG A 62 9.27 0.14 -6.46
CA ARG A 62 8.35 0.83 -7.37
C ARG A 62 7.36 -0.12 -8.03
N GLN A 63 7.83 -1.23 -8.59
CA GLN A 63 6.98 -2.21 -9.26
C GLN A 63 5.94 -2.82 -8.30
N TYR A 64 6.35 -3.14 -7.07
CA TYR A 64 5.46 -3.69 -6.05
C TYR A 64 4.42 -2.66 -5.59
N ALA A 65 4.82 -1.39 -5.47
CA ALA A 65 3.88 -0.31 -5.18
C ALA A 65 2.89 -0.11 -6.34
N GLU A 66 3.34 -0.08 -7.58
CA GLU A 66 2.49 0.02 -8.78
C GLU A 66 1.48 -1.13 -8.84
N GLN A 67 1.92 -2.37 -8.59
CA GLN A 67 1.03 -3.54 -8.56
C GLN A 67 -0.03 -3.44 -7.46
N ALA A 68 0.37 -3.08 -6.23
CA ALA A 68 -0.56 -2.97 -5.10
C ALA A 68 -1.63 -1.87 -5.33
N LEU A 69 -1.21 -0.75 -5.92
CA LEU A 69 -2.07 0.41 -6.17
C LEU A 69 -2.91 0.30 -7.44
N ALA A 70 -2.61 -0.64 -8.34
CA ALA A 70 -3.40 -0.86 -9.56
C ALA A 70 -4.89 -1.09 -9.25
N THR A 71 -5.20 -1.70 -8.11
CA THR A 71 -6.58 -1.94 -7.63
C THR A 71 -7.38 -0.68 -7.29
N LEU A 72 -6.71 0.48 -7.11
CA LEU A 72 -7.36 1.77 -6.88
C LEU A 72 -7.64 2.53 -8.17
N LEU A 73 -6.95 2.17 -9.25
CA LEU A 73 -7.17 2.80 -10.53
C LEU A 73 -8.41 2.17 -11.16
N PRO A 74 -9.40 2.98 -11.60
CA PRO A 74 -10.48 2.43 -12.41
C PRO A 74 -9.85 1.76 -13.63
N GLU A 75 -10.30 0.55 -13.97
CA GLU A 75 -9.92 -0.07 -15.23
C GLU A 75 -10.15 0.95 -16.34
N ARG A 76 -9.11 1.21 -17.15
CA ARG A 76 -9.32 1.93 -18.40
C ARG A 76 -10.31 1.08 -19.20
N ALA A 77 -11.56 1.53 -19.27
CA ALA A 77 -12.55 1.01 -20.19
C ALA A 77 -11.88 0.93 -21.57
N ARG A 78 -11.80 -0.31 -22.06
CA ARG A 78 -11.14 -0.65 -23.31
C ARG A 78 -11.97 -0.22 -24.51
#